data_AF-A0A1B1VX61-F1
#
_entry.id   AF-A0A1B1VX61-F1
#
_cell.length_a   1.000
_cell.length_b   1.000
_cell.length_c   1.000
_cell.angle_alpha   90.00
_cell.angle_beta   90.00
_cell.angle_gamma   90.00
#
_symmetry.space_group_name_H-M   'P 1'
#
loop_
_entity.id
_entity.type
_entity.pdbx_description
1 polymer ?
#
loop_
_entity_poly.entity_id
_entity_poly.type
_entity_poly.pdbx_seq_one_letter_code
_entity_poly.pdbx_strand_id
1 'polypeptide(L)'
;WIADKETHVKSEEFGRDLSTVQTLLTKQETFDAGLTAFEHEGIQNITNLKDQLIHANHDQSPAILQRHADVIARWQKLLADSDARKQRLLR
;
A
#
# COMPACT_ATOMS: atom_id res chain seq x y z
N TRP A 1 5.59 4.38 -6.90
CA TRP A 1 4.30 4.39 -6.17
C TRP A 1 4.40 3.70 -4.80
N ILE A 2 4.46 2.36 -4.68
CA ILE A 2 4.49 1.68 -3.35
C ILE A 2 5.67 2.18 -2.51
N ALA A 3 6.87 2.26 -3.08
CA ALA A 3 8.06 2.78 -2.40
C ALA A 3 7.89 4.22 -1.85
N ASP A 4 7.22 5.06 -2.63
CA ASP A 4 6.97 6.46 -2.25
C ASP A 4 5.97 6.52 -1.08
N LYS A 5 4.95 5.66 -1.09
CA LYS A 5 3.96 5.54 -0.02
C LYS A 5 4.55 4.91 1.25
N GLU A 6 5.41 3.90 1.12
CA GLU A 6 6.19 3.34 2.24
C GLU A 6 7.04 4.42 2.91
N THR A 7 7.67 5.30 2.11
CA THR A 7 8.46 6.42 2.64
C THR A 7 7.57 7.43 3.37
N HIS A 8 6.42 7.78 2.78
CA HIS A 8 5.48 8.72 3.37
C HIS A 8 4.95 8.26 4.73
N VAL A 9 4.46 7.01 4.84
CA VAL A 9 3.94 6.44 6.10
C VAL A 9 5.01 6.41 7.19
N LYS A 10 6.28 6.20 6.83
CA LYS A 10 7.40 6.20 7.78
C LYS A 10 7.88 7.60 8.18
N SER A 11 7.73 8.59 7.31
CA SER A 11 8.30 9.94 7.49
C SER A 11 7.44 10.91 8.29
N GLU A 12 6.12 10.71 8.40
CA GLU A 12 5.26 11.63 9.13
C GLU A 12 5.41 11.44 10.66
N GLU A 13 6.41 12.12 11.22
CA GLU A 13 6.64 12.30 12.65
C GLU A 13 5.41 12.91 13.35
N PHE A 14 5.16 12.42 14.57
CA PHE A 14 4.07 12.80 15.45
C PHE A 14 4.14 14.29 15.78
N GLY A 15 3.16 15.07 15.30
CA GLY A 15 3.03 16.48 15.62
C GLY A 15 2.83 16.70 17.12
N ARG A 16 3.58 17.64 17.71
CA ARG A 16 3.67 17.89 19.16
C ARG A 16 2.43 18.53 19.81
N ASP A 17 1.40 18.92 19.06
CA ASP A 17 0.26 19.70 19.60
C ASP A 17 -1.12 19.09 19.27
N LEU A 18 -2.02 18.97 20.25
CA LEU A 18 -3.33 18.30 20.14
C LEU A 18 -4.26 18.83 19.02
N SER A 19 -4.12 20.10 18.60
CA SER A 19 -4.85 20.65 17.44
C SER A 19 -4.49 19.97 16.12
N THR A 20 -3.40 19.20 16.08
CA THR A 20 -2.93 18.47 14.89
C THR A 20 -3.56 17.09 14.74
N VAL A 21 -4.15 16.49 15.78
CA VAL A 21 -4.64 15.09 15.72
C VAL A 21 -5.81 14.93 14.74
N GLN A 22 -6.80 15.84 14.77
CA GLN A 22 -7.91 15.78 13.81
C GLN A 22 -7.43 16.00 12.37
N THR A 23 -6.48 16.91 12.15
CA THR A 23 -5.87 17.12 10.83
C THR A 23 -5.07 15.89 10.39
N LEU A 24 -4.32 15.26 11.29
CA LEU A 24 -3.57 14.04 11.02
C LEU A 24 -4.51 12.86 10.71
N LEU A 25 -5.66 12.77 11.39
CA LEU A 25 -6.67 11.76 11.12
C LEU A 25 -7.30 11.96 9.74
N THR A 26 -7.66 13.19 9.36
CA THR A 26 -8.18 13.48 8.01
C THR A 26 -7.15 13.19 6.92
N LYS A 27 -5.87 13.49 7.17
CA LYS A 27 -4.78 13.09 6.26
C LYS A 27 -4.67 11.56 6.17
N GLN A 28 -4.77 10.86 7.29
CA GLN A 28 -4.75 9.39 7.32
C GLN A 28 -5.94 8.79 6.55
N GLU A 29 -7.14 9.34 6.70
CA GLU A 29 -8.33 8.90 5.94
C GLU A 29 -8.16 9.13 4.44
N THR A 30 -7.61 10.28 4.04
CA THR A 30 -7.30 10.58 2.64
C THR A 30 -6.25 9.61 2.09
N PHE A 31 -5.25 9.28 2.91
CA PHE A 31 -4.23 8.31 2.56
C PHE A 31 -4.83 6.91 2.39
N ASP A 32 -5.64 6.43 3.34
CA ASP A 32 -6.35 5.15 3.29
C ASP A 32 -7.24 5.06 2.04
N ALA A 33 -7.98 6.13 1.72
CA ALA A 33 -8.80 6.18 0.50
C ALA A 33 -7.95 6.03 -0.77
N GLY A 34 -6.77 6.66 -0.80
CA GLY A 34 -5.80 6.49 -1.88
C GLY A 34 -5.21 5.08 -1.96
N LEU A 35 -5.03 4.40 -0.83
CA LEU A 35 -4.63 2.99 -0.81
C LEU A 35 -5.73 2.09 -1.40
N THR A 36 -6.98 2.27 -0.99
CA THR A 36 -8.12 1.51 -1.52
C THR A 36 -8.27 1.72 -3.03
N ALA A 37 -8.16 2.97 -3.52
CA ALA A 37 -8.20 3.24 -4.95
C ALA A 37 -7.08 2.51 -5.71
N PHE A 38 -5.85 2.54 -5.18
CA PHE A 38 -4.72 1.85 -5.80
C PHE A 38 -4.82 0.32 -5.72
N GLU A 39 -5.49 -0.24 -4.72
CA GLU A 39 -5.76 -1.68 -4.67
C GLU A 39 -6.56 -2.14 -5.90
N HIS A 40 -7.63 -1.41 -6.22
CA HIS A 40 -8.50 -1.71 -7.35
C HIS A 40 -7.85 -1.39 -8.71
N GLU A 41 -7.13 -0.28 -8.83
CA GLU A 41 -6.58 0.14 -10.13
C GLU A 41 -5.16 -0.38 -10.39
N GLY A 42 -4.36 -0.60 -9.35
CA GLY A 42 -2.97 -1.00 -9.46
C GLY A 42 -2.77 -2.48 -9.18
N ILE A 43 -3.04 -2.89 -7.94
CA ILE A 43 -2.75 -4.25 -7.47
C ILE A 43 -3.58 -5.29 -8.22
N GLN A 44 -4.88 -5.02 -8.44
CA GLN A 44 -5.74 -5.93 -9.19
C GLN A 44 -5.28 -6.05 -10.65
N ASN A 45 -4.91 -4.95 -11.30
CA ASN A 45 -4.41 -4.98 -12.69
C ASN A 45 -3.09 -5.75 -12.83
N ILE A 46 -2.14 -5.54 -11.93
CA ILE A 46 -0.87 -6.29 -11.90
C ILE A 46 -1.15 -7.79 -11.69
N THR A 47 -2.10 -8.12 -10.82
CA THR A 47 -2.49 -9.51 -10.55
C THR A 47 -3.12 -10.16 -11.78
N ASN A 48 -4.07 -9.46 -12.42
CA ASN A 48 -4.71 -9.94 -13.65
C ASN A 48 -3.71 -10.15 -14.79
N LEU A 49 -2.78 -9.22 -14.99
CA LEU A 49 -1.73 -9.35 -16.01
C LEU A 49 -0.81 -10.54 -15.71
N LYS A 50 -0.39 -10.70 -14.46
CA LYS A 50 0.35 -11.89 -14.02
C LYS A 50 -0.45 -13.15 -14.37
N ASP A 51 -1.74 -13.22 -14.04
CA ASP A 51 -2.55 -14.40 -14.31
C ASP A 51 -2.62 -14.72 -15.80
N GLN A 52 -2.85 -13.72 -16.65
CA GLN A 52 -2.88 -13.91 -18.10
C GLN A 52 -1.55 -14.48 -18.63
N LEU A 53 -0.42 -13.97 -18.16
CA LEU A 53 0.91 -14.43 -18.59
C LEU A 53 1.20 -15.88 -18.13
N ILE A 54 0.78 -16.24 -16.92
CA ILE A 54 0.92 -17.61 -16.42
C ILE A 54 0.02 -18.58 -17.20
N HIS A 55 -1.24 -18.20 -17.46
CA HIS A 55 -2.17 -19.02 -18.24
C HIS A 55 -1.71 -19.20 -19.70
N ALA A 56 -1.03 -18.20 -20.27
CA ALA A 56 -0.40 -18.28 -21.58
C ALA A 56 0.91 -19.11 -21.59
N ASN A 57 1.31 -19.68 -20.45
CA ASN A 57 2.54 -20.45 -20.28
C ASN A 57 3.79 -19.69 -20.75
N HIS A 58 3.85 -18.39 -20.45
CA HIS A 58 4.95 -17.52 -20.85
C HIS A 58 6.28 -18.01 -20.26
N ASP A 59 7.37 -17.97 -21.02
CA ASP A 59 8.69 -18.51 -20.61
C ASP A 59 9.22 -17.91 -19.29
N GLN A 60 8.84 -16.66 -19.01
CA GLN A 60 9.24 -15.96 -17.78
C GLN A 60 8.27 -16.15 -16.60
N SER A 61 7.33 -17.09 -16.69
CA SER A 61 6.34 -17.37 -15.63
C SER A 61 6.94 -17.48 -14.22
N PRO A 62 8.07 -18.19 -13.98
CA PRO A 62 8.68 -18.25 -12.66
C PRO A 62 9.12 -16.88 -12.12
N ALA A 63 9.73 -16.06 -12.97
CA ALA A 63 10.20 -14.73 -12.58
C ALA A 63 9.01 -13.76 -12.35
N ILE A 64 7.95 -13.88 -13.14
CA ILE A 64 6.72 -13.09 -12.98
C ILE A 64 6.05 -13.41 -11.64
N LEU A 65 5.96 -14.70 -11.27
CA LEU A 65 5.41 -15.13 -9.97
C LEU A 65 6.21 -14.56 -8.80
N GLN A 66 7.53 -14.63 -8.85
CA GLN A 66 8.39 -14.07 -7.79
C GLN A 66 8.22 -12.56 -7.65
N ARG A 67 8.27 -11.82 -8.77
CA ARG A 67 8.09 -10.36 -8.74
C ARG A 67 6.70 -9.95 -8.26
N HIS A 68 5.66 -10.70 -8.65
CA HIS A 68 4.31 -10.46 -8.15
C HIS A 68 4.22 -10.69 -6.64
N ALA A 69 4.80 -11.78 -6.13
CA ALA A 69 4.85 -12.06 -4.70
C ALA A 69 5.55 -10.94 -3.91
N ASP A 70 6.67 -10.43 -4.42
CA ASP A 70 7.39 -9.31 -3.80
C ASP A 70 6.53 -8.03 -3.74
N VAL A 71 5.80 -7.74 -4.82
CA VAL A 71 4.89 -6.58 -4.87
C VAL A 71 3.75 -6.73 -3.86
N ILE A 72 3.13 -7.91 -3.77
CA ILE A 72 2.04 -8.16 -2.82
C ILE A 72 2.55 -8.11 -1.38
N ALA A 73 3.72 -8.66 -1.08
CA ALA A 73 4.30 -8.61 0.26
C ALA A 73 4.53 -7.16 0.72
N ARG A 74 5.06 -6.32 -0.17
CA ARG A 74 5.25 -4.88 0.10
C ARG A 74 3.92 -4.14 0.26
N TRP A 75 2.93 -4.47 -0.57
CA TRP A 75 1.59 -3.92 -0.47
C TRP A 75 0.95 -4.23 0.89
N GLN A 76 0.97 -5.49 1.31
CA GLN A 76 0.44 -5.92 2.61
C GLN A 76 1.16 -5.25 3.78
N LYS A 77 2.49 -5.11 3.69
CA LYS A 77 3.26 -4.37 4.70
C LYS A 77 2.82 -2.91 4.79
N LEU A 78 2.61 -2.24 3.66
CA LEU A 78 2.16 -0.85 3.62
C LEU A 78 0.76 -0.70 4.26
N LEU A 79 -0.17 -1.62 3.98
CA LEU A 79 -1.50 -1.61 4.61
C LEU A 79 -1.39 -1.77 6.13
N ALA A 80 -0.57 -2.71 6.60
CA ALA A 80 -0.35 -2.92 8.04
C ALA A 80 0.29 -1.70 8.73
N ASP A 81 1.29 -1.07 8.09
CA ASP A 81 1.94 0.13 8.59
C ASP A 81 0.93 1.31 8.65
N SER A 82 0.03 1.42 7.66
CA SER A 82 -1.04 2.43 7.62
C SER A 82 -2.06 2.24 8.75
N ASP A 83 -2.54 1.00 8.94
CA ASP A 83 -3.49 0.70 10.01
C ASP A 83 -2.87 0.93 11.39
N ALA A 84 -1.63 0.46 11.61
CA ALA A 84 -0.92 0.69 12.86
C ALA A 84 -0.79 2.19 13.18
N ARG A 85 -0.56 3.05 12.18
CA ARG A 85 -0.54 4.50 12.36
C ARG A 85 -1.93 5.04 12.73
N LYS A 86 -2.98 4.62 12.03
CA LYS A 86 -4.37 5.01 12.33
C LYS A 86 -4.76 4.66 13.76
N GLN A 87 -4.47 3.43 14.21
CA GLN A 87 -4.75 2.99 15.58
C GLN A 87 -4.03 3.85 16.63
N ARG A 88 -2.84 4.38 16.31
CA ARG A 88 -2.11 5.28 17.22
C ARG A 88 -2.68 6.69 17.27
N LEU A 89 -3.27 7.18 16.18
CA LEU A 89 -3.92 8.50 16.13
C LEU A 89 -5.28 8.52 16.83
N LEU A 90 -5.92 7.36 16.99
CA LEU A 90 -7.21 7.19 17.66
C LEU A 90 -7.10 6.95 19.18
N ARG A 91 -5.88 6.79 19.71
CA ARG A 91 -5.61 6.62 21.15
C ARG A 91 -5.33 7.96 21.81
#